data_AF-A0A3P1WJY6-F1
#
_entry.id   AF-A0A3P1WJY6-F1
#
_cell.length_a   1.000
_cell.length_b   1.000
_cell.length_c   1.000
_cell.angle_alpha   90.00
_cell.angle_beta   90.00
_cell.angle_gamma   90.00
#
_symmetry.space_group_name_H-M   'P 1'
#
loop_
_entity.id
_entity.type
_entity.pdbx_description
1 polymer ?
#
loop_
_entity_poly.entity_id
_entity_poly.type
_entity_poly.pdbx_seq_one_letter_code
_entity_poly.pdbx_strand_id
1 'polypeptide(L)'
;MYQFKQDCPKADATLAHRRTASLVRLVDRFGAPVPNEKVTYRQTAHEFGFAATAFEFLPLVAGQLSGEELEATQRVCAHWFSTFNWATLPFYWGWYEPQQGRTDRERVKATARWLRSRGVRVKGHPLVWHTETAKWLDKLSVPEVERAQRERIRREVADFAGLIDMWDAINEVVIMPHFDKYPNGITRLCRELGRIETVRLAFDEARAANPNATLLINDFDLSFAYDALIEGLLAAEVRIDRIGLQTHMHQGYRGEEETLAVIERFARYGIPLHFTETTLVSGELMPSHIVDLNDWVVDSWPSTDEGEARQSAELERHIRTLFSHPAVEAFTYWNIWDRGAWLGAPAGLLRADGSAKPAMEMLHRLVKGEWWTEEQHAYTDADGVAELWGWKGQYVLEVRSEERTFTLGDEVMVALE
;
A
#
# COMPACT_ATOMS: atom_id res chain seq x y z
N MET A 1 42.71 18.51 -5.25
CA MET A 1 41.98 17.94 -4.10
C MET A 1 40.93 18.98 -3.67
N TYR A 2 39.84 19.10 -4.43
CA TYR A 2 38.74 20.01 -4.12
C TYR A 2 37.57 19.15 -3.63
N GLN A 3 37.41 19.04 -2.32
CA GLN A 3 36.18 18.54 -1.72
C GLN A 3 35.14 19.65 -1.83
N PHE A 4 34.27 19.57 -2.83
CA PHE A 4 32.99 20.25 -2.74
C PHE A 4 32.16 19.49 -1.70
N LYS A 5 31.99 20.10 -0.51
CA LYS A 5 30.87 19.76 0.35
C LYS A 5 29.61 20.22 -0.38
N GLN A 6 28.95 19.29 -1.09
CA GLN A 6 27.51 19.39 -1.22
C GLN A 6 27.00 19.33 0.23
N ASP A 7 26.40 20.43 0.68
CA ASP A 7 25.64 20.46 1.93
C ASP A 7 24.40 19.59 1.73
N CYS A 8 24.60 18.27 1.69
CA CYS A 8 23.54 17.33 1.96
C CYS A 8 23.18 17.55 3.44
N PRO A 9 21.91 17.82 3.78
CA PRO A 9 21.48 17.75 5.18
C PRO A 9 22.03 16.44 5.72
N LYS A 10 22.77 16.46 6.84
CA LYS A 10 23.28 15.24 7.47
C LYS A 10 22.09 14.32 7.64
N ALA A 11 21.94 13.35 6.75
CA ALA A 11 20.79 12.49 6.74
C ALA A 11 20.81 11.73 8.06
N ASP A 12 19.64 11.60 8.67
CA ASP A 12 19.43 10.65 9.75
C ASP A 12 20.02 9.31 9.31
N ALA A 13 21.04 8.84 10.04
CA ALA A 13 21.79 7.64 9.68
C ALA A 13 20.87 6.41 9.59
N THR A 14 19.73 6.43 10.29
CA THR A 14 18.70 5.39 10.21
C THR A 14 18.08 5.28 8.82
N LEU A 15 18.05 6.36 8.03
CA LEU A 15 17.43 6.42 6.70
C LEU A 15 18.40 6.15 5.54
N ALA A 16 19.66 5.81 5.82
CA ALA A 16 20.66 5.56 4.77
C ALA A 16 20.20 4.48 3.78
N HIS A 17 19.48 3.45 4.26
CA HIS A 17 18.95 2.36 3.44
C HIS A 17 17.84 2.78 2.45
N ARG A 18 17.26 3.98 2.62
CA ARG A 18 16.24 4.59 1.72
C ARG A 18 16.84 5.50 0.66
N ARG A 19 18.15 5.77 0.74
CA ARG A 19 18.86 6.62 -0.20
C ARG A 19 19.88 5.79 -0.97
N THR A 20 20.22 6.25 -2.15
CA THR A 20 21.24 5.60 -2.98
C THR A 20 21.84 6.60 -3.97
N ALA A 21 22.79 6.12 -4.76
CA ALA A 21 23.42 6.87 -5.82
C ALA A 21 23.42 6.08 -7.14
N SER A 22 23.36 6.80 -8.26
CA SER A 22 23.64 6.26 -9.59
C SER A 22 24.86 6.95 -10.17
N LEU A 23 25.68 6.19 -10.89
CA LEU A 23 26.71 6.73 -11.77
C LEU A 23 26.10 6.89 -13.17
N VAL A 24 26.05 8.13 -13.64
CA VAL A 24 25.63 8.48 -15.00
C VAL A 24 26.87 8.74 -15.84
N ARG A 25 27.08 7.94 -16.88
CA ARG A 25 28.16 8.12 -17.85
C ARG A 25 27.61 8.74 -19.13
N LEU A 26 28.14 9.90 -19.48
CA LEU A 26 27.87 10.58 -20.75
C LEU A 26 29.01 10.31 -21.74
N VAL A 27 28.63 9.86 -22.93
CA VAL A 27 29.55 9.67 -24.05
C VAL A 27 29.03 10.39 -25.30
N ASP A 28 29.93 10.82 -26.17
CA ASP A 28 29.56 11.34 -27.49
C ASP A 28 29.18 10.19 -28.44
N ARG A 29 28.75 10.54 -29.66
CA ARG A 29 28.42 9.58 -30.72
C ARG A 29 29.56 8.62 -31.12
N PHE A 30 30.79 8.90 -30.72
CA PHE A 30 31.97 8.06 -30.96
C PHE A 30 32.39 7.25 -29.73
N GLY A 31 31.65 7.36 -28.62
CA GLY A 31 31.94 6.69 -27.36
C GLY A 31 32.98 7.40 -26.50
N ALA A 32 33.40 8.62 -26.85
CA ALA A 32 34.34 9.40 -26.05
C ALA A 32 33.62 10.07 -24.86
N PRO A 33 34.25 10.15 -23.67
CA PRO A 33 33.67 10.81 -22.51
C PRO A 33 33.32 12.28 -22.77
N VAL A 34 32.20 12.73 -22.19
CA VAL A 34 31.75 14.14 -22.28
C VAL A 34 31.93 14.82 -20.92
N PRO A 35 33.05 15.54 -20.68
CA PRO A 35 33.35 16.14 -19.39
C PRO A 35 32.68 17.52 -19.19
N ASN A 36 32.46 17.91 -17.93
CA ASN A 36 31.87 19.18 -17.50
C ASN A 36 30.46 19.48 -18.06
N GLU A 37 29.72 18.45 -18.45
CA GLU A 37 28.36 18.58 -18.95
C GLU A 37 27.39 18.61 -17.77
N LYS A 38 26.45 19.57 -17.79
CA LYS A 38 25.42 19.69 -16.76
C LYS A 38 24.37 18.60 -16.99
N VAL A 39 24.04 17.87 -15.93
CA VAL A 39 22.88 16.99 -15.89
C VAL A 39 21.89 17.49 -14.85
N THR A 40 20.61 17.51 -15.21
CA THR A 40 19.50 17.83 -14.31
C THR A 40 18.73 16.55 -14.04
N TYR A 41 18.34 16.30 -12.79
CA TYR A 41 17.56 15.12 -12.46
C TYR A 41 16.54 15.41 -11.37
N ARG A 42 15.39 14.76 -11.43
CA ARG A 42 14.31 14.92 -10.45
C ARG A 42 13.58 13.60 -10.25
N GLN A 43 13.15 13.35 -9.02
CA GLN A 43 12.37 12.16 -8.70
C GLN A 43 10.97 12.26 -9.32
N THR A 44 10.44 11.15 -9.80
CA THR A 44 9.09 11.03 -10.37
C THR A 44 8.24 9.98 -9.66
N ALA A 45 8.86 8.97 -9.06
CA ALA A 45 8.18 8.03 -8.16
C ALA A 45 9.10 7.58 -7.03
N HIS A 46 8.52 7.35 -5.86
CA HIS A 46 9.24 6.80 -4.70
C HIS A 46 9.21 5.27 -4.70
N GLU A 47 10.30 4.61 -4.29
CA GLU A 47 10.35 3.14 -4.12
C GLU A 47 9.41 2.70 -2.99
N PHE A 48 9.58 3.29 -1.80
CA PHE A 48 8.68 3.10 -0.66
C PHE A 48 7.22 3.36 -1.03
N GLY A 49 6.34 2.47 -0.56
CA GLY A 49 4.91 2.53 -0.73
C GLY A 49 4.25 3.51 0.22
N PHE A 50 3.98 4.72 -0.28
CA PHE A 50 3.05 5.64 0.34
C PHE A 50 1.67 5.33 -0.23
N ALA A 51 0.95 4.42 0.42
CA ALA A 51 -0.27 3.85 -0.10
C ALA A 51 -1.52 4.34 0.63
N ALA A 52 -2.66 4.23 -0.04
CA ALA A 52 -3.99 4.45 0.53
C ALA A 52 -5.04 3.60 -0.18
N THR A 53 -6.21 3.41 0.44
CA THR A 53 -7.40 2.95 -0.27
C THR A 53 -7.79 3.93 -1.39
N ALA A 54 -8.43 3.43 -2.44
CA ALA A 54 -8.88 4.24 -3.58
C ALA A 54 -10.31 3.85 -4.00
N PHE A 55 -11.16 3.54 -3.02
CA PHE A 55 -12.48 2.92 -3.26
C PHE A 55 -13.47 3.94 -3.81
N GLU A 56 -13.39 5.18 -3.34
CA GLU A 56 -14.14 6.35 -3.78
C GLU A 56 -13.90 6.69 -5.26
N PHE A 57 -12.85 6.15 -5.88
CA PHE A 57 -12.57 6.37 -7.31
C PHE A 57 -13.35 5.43 -8.23
N LEU A 58 -13.95 4.35 -7.71
CA LEU A 58 -14.81 3.47 -8.50
C LEU A 58 -16.01 4.24 -9.10
N PRO A 59 -16.86 4.93 -8.29
CA PRO A 59 -17.98 5.69 -8.85
C PRO A 59 -17.52 6.92 -9.65
N LEU A 60 -16.39 7.54 -9.31
CA LEU A 60 -15.81 8.66 -10.06
C LEU A 60 -15.46 8.23 -11.50
N VAL A 61 -14.69 7.16 -11.65
CA VAL A 61 -14.26 6.65 -12.97
C VAL A 61 -15.43 6.08 -13.77
N ALA A 62 -16.44 5.52 -13.09
CA ALA A 62 -17.66 5.06 -13.73
C ALA A 62 -18.61 6.20 -14.18
N GLY A 63 -18.28 7.47 -13.90
CA GLY A 63 -19.14 8.61 -14.25
C GLY A 63 -20.47 8.63 -13.48
N GLN A 64 -20.49 8.06 -12.28
CA GLN A 64 -21.70 7.89 -11.46
C GLN A 64 -21.94 9.06 -10.50
N LEU A 65 -21.01 10.02 -10.43
CA LEU A 65 -21.05 11.14 -9.51
C LEU A 65 -21.53 12.42 -10.21
N SER A 66 -22.26 13.28 -9.48
CA SER A 66 -22.69 14.59 -9.98
C SER A 66 -22.82 15.61 -8.84
N GLY A 67 -22.91 16.90 -9.19
CA GLY A 67 -23.08 17.99 -8.23
C GLY A 67 -21.99 18.02 -7.15
N GLU A 68 -22.41 18.29 -5.91
CA GLU A 68 -21.52 18.42 -4.74
C GLU A 68 -20.68 17.16 -4.47
N GLU A 69 -21.23 15.97 -4.74
CA GLU A 69 -20.52 14.71 -4.54
C GLU A 69 -19.34 14.56 -5.50
N LEU A 70 -19.53 14.94 -6.77
CA LEU A 70 -18.45 14.96 -7.76
C LEU A 70 -17.36 15.97 -7.36
N GLU A 71 -17.75 17.18 -6.95
CA GLU A 71 -16.80 18.21 -6.53
C GLU A 71 -15.99 17.78 -5.29
N ALA A 72 -16.65 17.20 -4.29
CA ALA A 72 -15.98 16.67 -3.10
C ALA A 72 -15.02 15.54 -3.45
N THR A 73 -15.44 14.60 -4.30
CA THR A 73 -14.58 13.48 -4.73
C THR A 73 -13.39 13.96 -5.57
N GLN A 74 -13.56 15.02 -6.36
CA GLN A 74 -12.45 15.65 -7.09
C GLN A 74 -11.44 16.32 -6.16
N ARG A 75 -11.88 16.95 -5.06
CA ARG A 75 -10.97 17.45 -4.01
C ARG A 75 -10.20 16.32 -3.34
N VAL A 76 -10.89 15.23 -2.99
CA VAL A 76 -10.28 14.02 -2.42
C VAL A 76 -9.22 13.45 -3.37
N CYS A 77 -9.56 13.33 -4.65
CA CYS A 77 -8.66 12.89 -5.72
C CYS A 77 -7.40 13.76 -5.80
N ALA A 78 -7.53 15.09 -5.74
CA ALA A 78 -6.38 16.00 -5.78
C ALA A 78 -5.41 15.79 -4.61
N HIS A 79 -5.94 15.66 -3.38
CA HIS A 79 -5.12 15.36 -2.20
C HIS A 79 -4.50 13.96 -2.27
N TRP A 80 -5.24 12.97 -2.79
CA TRP A 80 -4.74 11.61 -2.93
C TRP A 80 -3.51 11.58 -3.86
N PHE A 81 -3.62 12.13 -5.07
CA PHE A 81 -2.53 12.11 -6.06
C PHE A 81 -1.35 13.01 -5.70
N SER A 82 -1.54 14.02 -4.86
CA SER A 82 -0.42 14.85 -4.42
C SER A 82 0.53 14.10 -3.48
N THR A 83 0.09 12.99 -2.89
CA THR A 83 0.78 12.36 -1.75
C THR A 83 1.03 10.87 -1.95
N PHE A 84 0.05 10.10 -2.43
CA PHE A 84 0.16 8.64 -2.52
C PHE A 84 0.65 8.17 -3.89
N ASN A 85 1.45 7.11 -3.91
CA ASN A 85 1.96 6.46 -5.13
C ASN A 85 1.45 5.02 -5.32
N TRP A 86 0.55 4.56 -4.43
CA TRP A 86 0.04 3.20 -4.43
C TRP A 86 -1.40 3.15 -3.93
N ALA A 87 -2.27 2.50 -4.70
CA ALA A 87 -3.67 2.32 -4.39
C ALA A 87 -4.01 0.86 -4.04
N THR A 88 -4.85 0.69 -3.01
CA THR A 88 -5.56 -0.57 -2.76
C THR A 88 -6.98 -0.46 -3.33
N LEU A 89 -7.38 -1.46 -4.13
CA LEU A 89 -8.72 -1.56 -4.73
C LEU A 89 -9.53 -2.70 -4.10
N PRO A 90 -10.87 -2.53 -3.98
CA PRO A 90 -11.70 -3.46 -3.23
C PRO A 90 -12.08 -4.68 -4.08
N PHE A 91 -11.85 -5.85 -3.51
CA PHE A 91 -12.26 -7.17 -4.02
C PHE A 91 -13.11 -7.93 -2.98
N TYR A 92 -13.67 -7.23 -1.99
CA TYR A 92 -14.63 -7.78 -1.03
C TYR A 92 -15.70 -8.60 -1.75
N TRP A 93 -15.76 -9.90 -1.50
CA TRP A 93 -16.49 -10.81 -2.38
C TRP A 93 -17.99 -10.45 -2.44
N GLY A 94 -18.59 -10.06 -1.33
CA GLY A 94 -19.98 -9.62 -1.27
C GLY A 94 -20.28 -8.36 -2.10
N TRP A 95 -19.32 -7.43 -2.20
CA TRP A 95 -19.48 -6.20 -2.99
C TRP A 95 -19.12 -6.41 -4.46
N TYR A 96 -18.07 -7.20 -4.69
CA TYR A 96 -17.53 -7.46 -6.01
C TYR A 96 -18.38 -8.45 -6.80
N GLU A 97 -18.92 -9.50 -6.18
CA GLU A 97 -19.77 -10.52 -6.82
C GLU A 97 -21.02 -10.79 -5.96
N PRO A 98 -21.93 -9.80 -5.82
CA PRO A 98 -23.11 -9.90 -4.97
C PRO A 98 -24.06 -11.03 -5.40
N GLN A 99 -24.00 -11.42 -6.67
CA GLN A 99 -24.69 -12.58 -7.24
C GLN A 99 -23.67 -13.43 -7.97
N GLN A 100 -23.73 -14.75 -7.80
CA GLN A 100 -22.80 -15.69 -8.44
C GLN A 100 -22.70 -15.43 -9.95
N GLY A 101 -21.48 -15.24 -10.44
CA GLY A 101 -21.16 -14.94 -11.84
C GLY A 101 -21.38 -13.49 -12.28
N ARG A 102 -21.91 -12.60 -11.43
CA ARG A 102 -22.12 -11.18 -11.73
C ARG A 102 -21.14 -10.31 -10.96
N THR A 103 -19.99 -10.07 -11.59
CA THR A 103 -18.87 -9.35 -11.00
C THR A 103 -18.86 -7.86 -11.35
N ASP A 104 -18.33 -7.02 -10.46
CA ASP A 104 -18.02 -5.60 -10.68
C ASP A 104 -16.69 -5.37 -11.44
N ARG A 105 -16.22 -6.41 -12.15
CA ARG A 105 -14.92 -6.48 -12.82
C ARG A 105 -14.61 -5.28 -13.69
N GLU A 106 -15.55 -4.87 -14.54
CA GLU A 106 -15.30 -3.82 -15.53
C GLU A 106 -15.07 -2.46 -14.86
N ARG A 107 -15.79 -2.16 -13.77
CA ARG A 107 -15.60 -0.93 -13.00
C ARG A 107 -14.22 -0.93 -12.33
N VAL A 108 -13.86 -2.03 -11.67
CA VAL A 108 -12.54 -2.16 -11.02
C VAL A 108 -11.40 -2.10 -12.04
N LYS A 109 -11.53 -2.75 -13.21
CA LYS A 109 -10.55 -2.66 -14.31
C LYS A 109 -10.38 -1.24 -14.83
N ALA A 110 -11.48 -0.50 -15.01
CA ALA A 110 -11.43 0.88 -15.46
C ALA A 110 -10.67 1.76 -14.44
N THR A 111 -10.97 1.63 -13.15
CA THR A 111 -10.28 2.36 -12.09
C THR A 111 -8.80 1.98 -11.99
N ALA A 112 -8.46 0.69 -12.06
CA ALA A 112 -7.07 0.24 -12.04
C ALA A 112 -6.26 0.81 -13.23
N ARG A 113 -6.83 0.84 -14.43
CA ARG A 113 -6.19 1.47 -15.61
C ARG A 113 -5.99 2.97 -15.42
N TRP A 114 -6.99 3.65 -14.87
CA TRP A 114 -6.95 5.08 -14.60
C TRP A 114 -5.88 5.46 -13.55
N LEU A 115 -5.68 4.62 -12.53
CA LEU A 115 -4.58 4.76 -11.57
C LEU A 115 -3.22 4.50 -12.23
N ARG A 116 -3.08 3.38 -12.96
CA ARG A 116 -1.82 3.01 -13.65
C ARG A 116 -1.38 4.05 -14.67
N SER A 117 -2.31 4.66 -15.40
CA SER A 117 -2.00 5.73 -16.36
C SER A 117 -1.46 7.02 -15.71
N ARG A 118 -1.50 7.11 -14.37
CA ARG A 118 -0.95 8.21 -13.56
C ARG A 118 0.25 7.77 -12.72
N GLY A 119 0.87 6.63 -13.07
CA GLY A 119 2.06 6.13 -12.38
C GLY A 119 1.79 5.49 -11.02
N VAL A 120 0.53 5.21 -10.69
CA VAL A 120 0.15 4.61 -9.39
C VAL A 120 0.27 3.09 -9.45
N ARG A 121 0.94 2.50 -8.46
CA ARG A 121 0.92 1.05 -8.23
C ARG A 121 -0.45 0.62 -7.70
N VAL A 122 -0.91 -0.59 -8.03
CA VAL A 122 -2.24 -1.06 -7.63
C VAL A 122 -2.15 -2.43 -6.96
N LYS A 123 -2.85 -2.60 -5.84
CA LYS A 123 -3.03 -3.85 -5.09
C LYS A 123 -4.52 -4.22 -5.03
N GLY A 124 -4.85 -5.50 -5.19
CA GLY A 124 -6.19 -6.03 -4.97
C GLY A 124 -6.35 -6.57 -3.54
N HIS A 125 -7.45 -6.20 -2.87
CA HIS A 125 -7.71 -6.59 -1.49
C HIS A 125 -9.18 -7.04 -1.26
N PRO A 126 -9.45 -8.27 -0.79
CA PRO A 126 -8.59 -9.46 -0.83
C PRO A 126 -9.21 -10.59 -1.69
N LEU A 127 -8.41 -11.61 -2.01
CA LEU A 127 -8.86 -12.79 -2.77
C LEU A 127 -9.57 -13.83 -1.90
N VAL A 128 -9.24 -13.95 -0.62
CA VAL A 128 -9.94 -14.85 0.32
C VAL A 128 -10.13 -14.10 1.63
N TRP A 129 -11.37 -13.98 2.09
CA TRP A 129 -11.68 -13.37 3.37
C TRP A 129 -13.02 -13.89 3.88
N HIS A 130 -13.15 -13.96 5.20
CA HIS A 130 -14.37 -14.41 5.86
C HIS A 130 -15.28 -13.24 6.24
N THR A 131 -14.81 -12.00 6.25
CA THR A 131 -15.70 -10.84 6.41
C THR A 131 -16.07 -10.30 5.03
N GLU A 132 -17.23 -9.65 4.91
CA GLU A 132 -17.77 -9.14 3.63
C GLU A 132 -17.82 -10.19 2.50
N THR A 133 -18.06 -11.46 2.83
CA THR A 133 -18.17 -12.53 1.84
C THR A 133 -19.50 -12.48 1.09
N ALA A 134 -19.54 -13.14 -0.07
CA ALA A 134 -20.78 -13.32 -0.81
C ALA A 134 -21.78 -14.22 -0.06
N LYS A 135 -22.92 -13.66 0.35
CA LYS A 135 -24.00 -14.37 1.09
C LYS A 135 -24.55 -15.62 0.40
N TRP A 136 -24.37 -15.76 -0.91
CA TRP A 136 -24.79 -16.96 -1.63
C TRP A 136 -23.92 -18.19 -1.30
N LEU A 137 -22.70 -18.00 -0.76
CA LEU A 137 -21.82 -19.07 -0.27
C LEU A 137 -22.38 -19.78 0.97
N ASP A 138 -23.17 -19.09 1.79
CA ASP A 138 -23.65 -19.61 3.08
C ASP A 138 -24.54 -20.83 2.92
N LYS A 139 -25.19 -20.95 1.75
CA LYS A 139 -26.09 -22.05 1.40
C LYS A 139 -25.37 -23.25 0.79
N LEU A 140 -24.10 -23.11 0.44
CA LEU A 140 -23.32 -24.13 -0.24
C LEU A 140 -22.67 -25.11 0.76
N SER A 141 -22.50 -26.35 0.36
CA SER A 141 -21.66 -27.31 1.08
C SER A 141 -20.18 -26.88 1.07
N VAL A 142 -19.36 -27.39 1.99
CA VAL A 142 -17.92 -27.04 2.05
C VAL A 142 -17.19 -27.33 0.72
N PRO A 143 -17.39 -28.49 0.05
CA PRO A 143 -16.76 -28.73 -1.25
C PRO A 143 -17.21 -27.75 -2.36
N GLU A 144 -18.46 -27.29 -2.32
CA GLU A 144 -18.95 -26.29 -3.26
C GLU A 144 -18.37 -24.90 -3.00
N VAL A 145 -18.20 -24.52 -1.73
CA VAL A 145 -17.49 -23.28 -1.35
C VAL A 145 -16.03 -23.34 -1.79
N GLU A 146 -15.34 -24.45 -1.55
CA GLU A 146 -13.95 -24.63 -1.98
C GLU A 146 -13.80 -24.45 -3.49
N ARG A 147 -14.66 -25.14 -4.26
CA ARG A 147 -14.66 -25.04 -5.72
C ARG A 147 -14.91 -23.61 -6.18
N ALA A 148 -15.91 -22.93 -5.62
CA ALA A 148 -16.21 -21.54 -5.94
C ALA A 148 -15.05 -20.60 -5.60
N GLN A 149 -14.38 -20.81 -4.47
CA GLN A 149 -13.24 -19.99 -4.04
C GLN A 149 -12.03 -20.18 -4.97
N ARG A 150 -11.69 -21.42 -5.35
CA ARG A 150 -10.62 -21.70 -6.33
C ARG A 150 -10.94 -21.08 -7.70
N GLU A 151 -12.17 -21.25 -8.18
CA GLU A 151 -12.64 -20.67 -9.45
C GLU A 151 -12.55 -19.13 -9.44
N ARG A 152 -12.98 -18.49 -8.34
CA ARG A 152 -12.85 -17.03 -8.17
C ARG A 152 -11.39 -16.58 -8.22
N ILE A 153 -10.49 -17.22 -7.47
CA ILE A 153 -9.08 -16.81 -7.41
C ILE A 153 -8.46 -16.87 -8.80
N ARG A 154 -8.64 -18.00 -9.51
CA ARG A 154 -8.14 -18.14 -10.88
C ARG A 154 -8.70 -17.08 -11.81
N ARG A 155 -10.01 -16.82 -11.75
CA ARG A 155 -10.69 -15.83 -12.58
C ARG A 155 -10.16 -14.43 -12.33
N GLU A 156 -10.13 -13.95 -11.09
CA GLU A 156 -9.70 -12.59 -10.79
C GLU A 156 -8.21 -12.38 -11.08
N VAL A 157 -7.36 -13.31 -10.66
CA VAL A 157 -5.91 -13.15 -10.85
C VAL A 157 -5.54 -13.19 -12.33
N ALA A 158 -6.17 -14.08 -13.13
CA ALA A 158 -5.95 -14.11 -14.58
C ALA A 158 -6.54 -12.87 -15.29
N ASP A 159 -7.76 -12.45 -14.91
CA ASP A 159 -8.42 -11.32 -15.56
C ASP A 159 -7.67 -9.99 -15.36
N PHE A 160 -6.93 -9.84 -14.26
CA PHE A 160 -6.21 -8.63 -13.90
C PHE A 160 -4.68 -8.72 -14.07
N ALA A 161 -4.14 -9.84 -14.57
CA ALA A 161 -2.70 -10.00 -14.78
C ALA A 161 -2.11 -8.88 -15.67
N GLY A 162 -0.98 -8.31 -15.26
CA GLY A 162 -0.34 -7.15 -15.88
C GLY A 162 -0.99 -5.79 -15.56
N LEU A 163 -2.15 -5.79 -14.90
CA LEU A 163 -2.85 -4.59 -14.42
C LEU A 163 -2.81 -4.49 -12.89
N ILE A 164 -3.12 -5.58 -12.20
CA ILE A 164 -2.99 -5.77 -10.75
C ILE A 164 -2.24 -7.10 -10.54
N ASP A 165 -0.95 -6.98 -10.23
CA ASP A 165 -0.08 -8.14 -9.97
C ASP A 165 0.22 -8.32 -8.48
N MET A 166 -0.32 -7.47 -7.61
CA MET A 166 -0.18 -7.61 -6.16
C MET A 166 -1.53 -7.85 -5.49
N TRP A 167 -1.58 -8.86 -4.63
CA TRP A 167 -2.83 -9.30 -4.00
C TRP A 167 -2.63 -9.60 -2.52
N ASP A 168 -3.53 -9.09 -1.69
CA ASP A 168 -3.80 -9.75 -0.42
C ASP A 168 -4.51 -11.07 -0.75
N ALA A 169 -3.72 -12.14 -0.84
CA ALA A 169 -4.18 -13.44 -1.29
C ALA A 169 -5.17 -14.03 -0.29
N ILE A 170 -4.95 -13.76 0.98
CA ILE A 170 -5.85 -14.15 2.06
C ILE A 170 -5.75 -13.16 3.23
N ASN A 171 -6.90 -12.87 3.83
CA ASN A 171 -7.06 -11.89 4.90
C ASN A 171 -7.58 -12.54 6.19
N GLU A 172 -6.98 -12.19 7.33
CA GLU A 172 -7.44 -12.48 8.70
C GLU A 172 -7.62 -13.97 9.01
N VAL A 173 -6.62 -14.77 8.62
CA VAL A 173 -6.63 -16.24 8.74
C VAL A 173 -6.59 -16.70 10.18
N VAL A 174 -5.99 -15.90 11.08
CA VAL A 174 -5.86 -16.29 12.48
C VAL A 174 -7.23 -16.56 13.10
N ILE A 175 -8.21 -15.67 12.90
CA ILE A 175 -9.56 -15.85 13.46
C ILE A 175 -10.51 -16.60 12.51
N MET A 176 -10.18 -16.69 11.23
CA MET A 176 -11.05 -17.24 10.16
C MET A 176 -11.82 -18.53 10.49
N PRO A 177 -11.22 -19.61 11.05
CA PRO A 177 -11.97 -20.85 11.32
C PRO A 177 -12.92 -20.76 12.53
N HIS A 178 -12.79 -19.71 13.35
CA HIS A 178 -13.56 -19.48 14.58
C HIS A 178 -14.51 -18.27 14.48
N PHE A 179 -14.53 -17.57 13.34
CA PHE A 179 -15.49 -16.50 13.12
C PHE A 179 -16.94 -17.01 13.15
N ASP A 180 -17.77 -16.44 14.02
CA ASP A 180 -19.10 -16.95 14.34
C ASP A 180 -20.21 -15.89 14.37
N LYS A 181 -19.94 -14.68 13.85
CA LYS A 181 -20.92 -13.57 13.83
C LYS A 181 -22.16 -13.86 12.97
N TYR A 182 -22.00 -14.65 11.90
CA TYR A 182 -23.08 -15.05 11.00
C TYR A 182 -22.71 -16.34 10.25
N PRO A 183 -23.67 -17.06 9.62
CA PRO A 183 -23.36 -18.19 8.75
C PRO A 183 -22.33 -17.78 7.69
N ASN A 184 -21.26 -18.56 7.56
CA ASN A 184 -20.14 -18.16 6.73
C ASN A 184 -19.53 -19.35 6.00
N GLY A 185 -19.56 -19.32 4.66
CA GLY A 185 -18.96 -20.36 3.82
C GLY A 185 -17.45 -20.51 4.02
N ILE A 186 -16.72 -19.40 4.05
CA ILE A 186 -15.25 -19.38 4.13
C ILE A 186 -14.76 -19.86 5.50
N THR A 187 -15.42 -19.47 6.59
CA THR A 187 -15.11 -19.98 7.92
C THR A 187 -15.30 -21.49 7.99
N ARG A 188 -16.40 -22.04 7.44
CA ARG A 188 -16.63 -23.50 7.39
C ARG A 188 -15.54 -24.20 6.59
N LEU A 189 -15.15 -23.65 5.44
CA LEU A 189 -14.06 -24.16 4.63
C LEU A 189 -12.73 -24.18 5.41
N CYS A 190 -12.37 -23.06 6.03
CA CYS A 190 -11.12 -22.93 6.78
C CYS A 190 -11.08 -23.85 8.02
N ARG A 191 -12.24 -24.09 8.64
CA ARG A 191 -12.37 -25.05 9.74
C ARG A 191 -12.12 -26.50 9.29
N GLU A 192 -12.59 -26.86 8.10
CA GLU A 192 -12.40 -28.21 7.52
C GLU A 192 -10.96 -28.43 7.06
N LEU A 193 -10.40 -27.48 6.31
CA LEU A 193 -9.05 -27.59 5.74
C LEU A 193 -7.95 -27.28 6.76
N GLY A 194 -8.25 -26.45 7.75
CA GLY A 194 -7.25 -25.81 8.59
C GLY A 194 -6.61 -24.58 7.92
N ARG A 195 -5.95 -23.74 8.74
CA ARG A 195 -5.37 -22.46 8.32
C ARG A 195 -4.31 -22.63 7.22
N ILE A 196 -3.36 -23.56 7.41
CA ILE A 196 -2.23 -23.77 6.47
C ILE A 196 -2.74 -24.16 5.08
N GLU A 197 -3.65 -25.13 4.98
CA GLU A 197 -4.20 -25.57 3.70
C GLU A 197 -5.06 -24.50 3.04
N THR A 198 -5.77 -23.69 3.83
CA THR A 198 -6.57 -22.57 3.29
C THR A 198 -5.68 -21.48 2.69
N VAL A 199 -4.56 -21.16 3.34
CA VAL A 199 -3.55 -20.24 2.79
C VAL A 199 -2.90 -20.84 1.56
N ARG A 200 -2.49 -22.12 1.59
CA ARG A 200 -1.89 -22.78 0.43
C ARG A 200 -2.84 -22.79 -0.77
N LEU A 201 -4.12 -23.09 -0.56
CA LEU A 201 -5.16 -22.97 -1.58
C LEU A 201 -5.15 -21.58 -2.20
N ALA A 202 -5.14 -20.52 -1.39
CA ALA A 202 -5.16 -19.17 -1.92
C ALA A 202 -3.92 -18.83 -2.75
N PHE A 203 -2.75 -19.19 -2.24
CA PHE A 203 -1.45 -18.88 -2.85
C PHE A 203 -1.18 -19.67 -4.12
N ASP A 204 -1.42 -20.99 -4.10
CA ASP A 204 -1.15 -21.86 -5.24
C ASP A 204 -2.07 -21.52 -6.42
N GLU A 205 -3.35 -21.26 -6.15
CA GLU A 205 -4.29 -20.90 -7.21
C GLU A 205 -3.99 -19.54 -7.83
N ALA A 206 -3.62 -18.55 -6.99
CA ALA A 206 -3.22 -17.24 -7.49
C ALA A 206 -1.95 -17.32 -8.32
N ARG A 207 -0.94 -18.06 -7.86
CA ARG A 207 0.34 -18.19 -8.58
C ARG A 207 0.23 -19.04 -9.84
N ALA A 208 -0.65 -20.03 -9.86
CA ALA A 208 -0.98 -20.78 -11.07
C ALA A 208 -1.64 -19.90 -12.14
N ALA A 209 -2.48 -18.94 -11.73
CA ALA A 209 -3.14 -18.00 -12.63
C ALA A 209 -2.23 -16.85 -13.10
N ASN A 210 -1.31 -16.39 -12.25
CA ASN A 210 -0.30 -15.39 -12.59
C ASN A 210 1.03 -15.71 -11.87
N PRO A 211 2.00 -16.36 -12.55
CA PRO A 211 3.29 -16.70 -11.96
C PRO A 211 4.11 -15.50 -11.47
N ASN A 212 3.83 -14.31 -11.99
CA ASN A 212 4.50 -13.05 -11.63
C ASN A 212 3.79 -12.31 -10.49
N ALA A 213 2.72 -12.85 -9.93
CA ALA A 213 2.00 -12.18 -8.85
C ALA A 213 2.83 -12.11 -7.56
N THR A 214 2.77 -10.97 -6.89
CA THR A 214 3.22 -10.75 -5.52
C THR A 214 2.07 -11.03 -4.57
N LEU A 215 2.22 -12.03 -3.72
CA LEU A 215 1.16 -12.51 -2.84
C LEU A 215 1.46 -12.20 -1.37
N LEU A 216 0.52 -11.51 -0.74
CA LEU A 216 0.53 -11.18 0.69
C LEU A 216 -0.40 -12.09 1.47
N ILE A 217 0.06 -12.47 2.66
CA ILE A 217 -0.83 -12.85 3.77
C ILE A 217 -1.06 -11.60 4.62
N ASN A 218 -2.30 -11.31 5.00
CA ASN A 218 -2.65 -10.08 5.71
C ASN A 218 -3.49 -10.39 6.97
N ASP A 219 -3.19 -9.75 8.10
CA ASP A 219 -3.93 -9.99 9.35
C ASP A 219 -3.86 -8.79 10.32
N PHE A 220 -4.87 -8.63 11.19
CA PHE A 220 -4.87 -7.67 12.29
C PHE A 220 -4.45 -8.29 13.62
N ASP A 221 -4.53 -9.61 13.77
CA ASP A 221 -4.02 -10.29 14.96
C ASP A 221 -2.50 -10.34 14.87
N LEU A 222 -1.85 -9.28 15.34
CA LEU A 222 -0.38 -9.18 15.31
C LEU A 222 0.30 -9.93 16.48
N SER A 223 -0.41 -10.83 17.16
CA SER A 223 0.12 -11.59 18.30
C SER A 223 1.02 -12.77 17.88
N PHE A 224 1.42 -13.59 18.86
CA PHE A 224 2.14 -14.83 18.60
C PHE A 224 1.32 -15.85 17.79
N ALA A 225 -0.01 -15.69 17.68
CA ALA A 225 -0.83 -16.57 16.85
C ALA A 225 -0.53 -16.40 15.36
N TYR A 226 -0.40 -15.16 14.87
CA TYR A 226 -0.01 -14.90 13.49
C TYR A 226 1.45 -15.26 13.22
N ASP A 227 2.29 -15.00 14.21
CA ASP A 227 3.69 -15.40 14.19
C ASP A 227 3.86 -16.92 13.97
N ALA A 228 3.17 -17.73 14.78
CA ALA A 228 3.15 -19.19 14.64
C ALA A 228 2.51 -19.65 13.33
N LEU A 229 1.52 -18.92 12.81
CA LEU A 229 0.93 -19.21 11.50
C LEU A 229 1.98 -19.04 10.39
N ILE A 230 2.75 -17.96 10.40
CA ILE A 230 3.82 -17.72 9.41
C ILE A 230 4.89 -18.79 9.51
N GLU A 231 5.35 -19.17 10.71
CA GLU A 231 6.28 -20.29 10.89
C GLU A 231 5.75 -21.59 10.31
N GLY A 232 4.47 -21.90 10.57
CA GLY A 232 3.81 -23.08 10.01
C GLY A 232 3.73 -23.06 8.48
N LEU A 233 3.47 -21.89 7.88
CA LEU A 233 3.41 -21.74 6.42
C LEU A 233 4.79 -21.95 5.77
N LEU A 234 5.84 -21.37 6.36
CA LEU A 234 7.21 -21.53 5.87
C LEU A 234 7.69 -22.97 6.02
N ALA A 235 7.40 -23.62 7.16
CA ALA A 235 7.70 -25.04 7.38
C ALA A 235 6.96 -25.95 6.39
N ALA A 236 5.79 -25.51 5.92
CA ALA A 236 4.99 -26.20 4.92
C ALA A 236 5.26 -25.72 3.47
N GLU A 237 6.40 -25.04 3.27
CA GLU A 237 6.95 -24.57 1.99
C GLU A 237 6.04 -23.64 1.18
N VAL A 238 5.11 -22.94 1.85
CA VAL A 238 4.28 -21.92 1.19
C VAL A 238 5.13 -20.69 0.90
N ARG A 239 5.27 -20.34 -0.38
CA ARG A 239 5.99 -19.14 -0.81
C ARG A 239 5.19 -17.87 -0.52
N ILE A 240 5.57 -17.16 0.54
CA ILE A 240 5.03 -15.85 0.90
C ILE A 240 5.95 -14.76 0.32
N ASP A 241 5.40 -13.82 -0.48
CA ASP A 241 6.23 -12.73 -1.00
C ASP A 241 6.26 -11.53 -0.05
N ARG A 242 5.18 -11.24 0.69
CA ARG A 242 5.13 -10.18 1.71
C ARG A 242 4.23 -10.56 2.87
N ILE A 243 4.51 -9.98 4.04
CA ILE A 243 3.64 -10.08 5.22
C ILE A 243 2.91 -8.75 5.41
N GLY A 244 1.59 -8.80 5.39
CA GLY A 244 0.68 -7.69 5.68
C GLY A 244 0.36 -7.60 7.18
N LEU A 245 0.45 -6.39 7.71
CA LEU A 245 0.22 -6.04 9.12
C LEU A 245 -0.84 -4.94 9.18
N GLN A 246 -2.07 -5.28 9.55
CA GLN A 246 -3.12 -4.28 9.74
C GLN A 246 -2.92 -3.56 11.09
N THR A 247 -3.08 -2.25 11.12
CA THR A 247 -2.91 -1.44 12.32
C THR A 247 -4.06 -0.44 12.47
N HIS A 248 -5.28 -0.96 12.56
CA HIS A 248 -6.45 -0.17 12.90
C HIS A 248 -6.37 0.32 14.35
N MET A 249 -5.95 1.58 14.55
CA MET A 249 -5.68 2.19 15.85
C MET A 249 -6.86 3.05 16.32
N HIS A 250 -8.08 2.52 16.21
CA HIS A 250 -9.31 3.23 16.60
C HIS A 250 -9.43 3.39 18.12
N GLN A 251 -8.74 2.55 18.89
CA GLN A 251 -8.66 2.60 20.36
C GLN A 251 -7.46 3.44 20.87
N GLY A 252 -6.69 4.04 19.96
CA GLY A 252 -5.52 4.85 20.28
C GLY A 252 -4.24 4.36 19.61
N TYR A 253 -3.28 5.26 19.49
CA TYR A 253 -1.96 4.98 18.94
C TYR A 253 -1.18 3.99 19.81
N ARG A 254 -0.59 2.96 19.17
CA ARG A 254 0.19 1.90 19.82
C ARG A 254 1.53 2.37 20.39
N GLY A 255 2.04 3.51 19.94
CA GLY A 255 3.38 3.99 20.33
C GLY A 255 4.49 3.43 19.44
N GLU A 256 5.64 4.12 19.41
CA GLU A 256 6.81 3.65 18.64
C GLU A 256 7.36 2.32 19.15
N GLU A 257 7.39 2.10 20.47
CA GLU A 257 7.97 0.89 21.07
C GLU A 257 7.19 -0.38 20.67
N GLU A 258 5.86 -0.37 20.79
CA GLU A 258 5.02 -1.50 20.37
C GLU A 258 5.13 -1.72 18.85
N THR A 259 5.11 -0.63 18.07
CA THR A 259 5.23 -0.69 16.61
C THR A 259 6.56 -1.32 16.19
N LEU A 260 7.67 -0.92 16.79
CA LEU A 260 8.99 -1.52 16.55
C LEU A 260 9.03 -2.98 16.98
N ALA A 261 8.46 -3.33 18.14
CA ALA A 261 8.41 -4.72 18.59
C ALA A 261 7.63 -5.63 17.62
N VAL A 262 6.54 -5.13 17.02
CA VAL A 262 5.81 -5.81 15.95
C VAL A 262 6.69 -5.96 14.71
N ILE A 263 7.34 -4.88 14.27
CA ILE A 263 8.21 -4.91 13.09
C ILE A 263 9.32 -5.95 13.26
N GLU A 264 10.04 -5.93 14.38
CA GLU A 264 11.16 -6.84 14.65
C GLU A 264 10.70 -8.30 14.70
N ARG A 265 9.50 -8.55 15.28
CA ARG A 265 8.91 -9.89 15.30
C ARG A 265 8.79 -10.47 13.90
N PHE A 266 8.24 -9.72 12.95
CA PHE A 266 7.99 -10.24 11.60
C PHE A 266 9.19 -10.05 10.65
N ALA A 267 10.05 -9.05 10.88
CA ALA A 267 11.24 -8.81 10.08
C ALA A 267 12.24 -10.00 10.13
N ARG A 268 12.24 -10.77 11.22
CA ARG A 268 13.11 -11.95 11.38
C ARG A 268 12.93 -13.03 10.29
N TYR A 269 11.77 -13.04 9.61
CA TYR A 269 11.52 -13.98 8.52
C TYR A 269 12.27 -13.62 7.24
N GLY A 270 12.86 -12.42 7.14
CA GLY A 270 13.50 -11.94 5.92
C GLY A 270 12.52 -11.68 4.77
N ILE A 271 11.22 -11.65 5.07
CA ILE A 271 10.13 -11.37 4.12
C ILE A 271 9.74 -9.90 4.32
N PRO A 272 9.64 -9.08 3.25
CA PRO A 272 9.34 -7.67 3.43
C PRO A 272 7.91 -7.44 3.96
N LEU A 273 7.78 -6.40 4.78
CA LEU A 273 6.58 -6.07 5.55
C LEU A 273 5.82 -4.93 4.90
N HIS A 274 4.50 -5.08 4.83
CA HIS A 274 3.58 -4.03 4.44
C HIS A 274 2.66 -3.71 5.62
N PHE A 275 2.62 -2.46 6.06
CA PHE A 275 1.59 -1.99 6.98
C PHE A 275 0.35 -1.71 6.14
N THR A 276 -0.58 -2.64 6.10
CA THR A 276 -1.60 -2.74 5.04
C THR A 276 -2.84 -1.93 5.32
N GLU A 277 -3.12 -1.60 6.59
CA GLU A 277 -4.37 -0.97 7.01
C GLU A 277 -4.12 -0.09 8.26
N THR A 278 -3.45 1.05 8.06
CA THR A 278 -3.24 2.04 9.12
C THR A 278 -4.43 3.00 9.19
N THR A 279 -5.06 3.10 10.36
CA THR A 279 -6.07 4.14 10.68
C THR A 279 -5.87 4.70 12.08
N LEU A 280 -6.03 6.01 12.23
CA LEU A 280 -6.13 6.70 13.51
C LEU A 280 -7.37 7.60 13.49
N VAL A 281 -8.16 7.57 14.56
CA VAL A 281 -9.37 8.39 14.65
C VAL A 281 -9.04 9.79 15.14
N SER A 282 -9.67 10.80 14.55
CA SER A 282 -9.62 12.20 14.97
C SER A 282 -10.82 12.63 15.83
N GLY A 283 -11.59 11.68 16.34
CA GLY A 283 -12.68 11.88 17.30
C GLY A 283 -12.34 11.30 18.67
N GLU A 284 -13.37 10.95 19.45
CA GLU A 284 -13.17 10.17 20.68
C GLU A 284 -12.55 8.81 20.36
N LEU A 285 -11.67 8.31 21.23
CA LEU A 285 -11.10 6.97 21.05
C LEU A 285 -12.17 5.92 21.35
N MET A 286 -12.18 4.85 20.56
CA MET A 286 -13.03 3.70 20.83
C MET A 286 -12.65 3.10 22.19
N PRO A 287 -13.61 2.74 23.06
CA PRO A 287 -13.29 2.12 24.33
C PRO A 287 -12.54 0.79 24.18
N SER A 288 -11.56 0.55 25.06
CA SER A 288 -10.70 -0.64 25.02
C SER A 288 -11.42 -1.97 25.32
N HIS A 289 -12.64 -1.93 25.87
CA HIS A 289 -13.45 -3.12 26.11
C HIS A 289 -14.15 -3.65 24.86
N ILE A 290 -14.16 -2.88 23.76
CA ILE A 290 -14.64 -3.35 22.47
C ILE A 290 -13.58 -4.29 21.87
N VAL A 291 -13.94 -5.56 21.69
CA VAL A 291 -13.00 -6.59 21.21
C VAL A 291 -13.02 -6.66 19.68
N ASP A 292 -14.21 -6.71 19.08
CA ASP A 292 -14.38 -6.59 17.64
C ASP A 292 -14.76 -5.14 17.31
N LEU A 293 -13.93 -4.45 16.53
CA LEU A 293 -14.16 -3.06 16.17
C LEU A 293 -15.52 -2.86 15.45
N ASN A 294 -16.03 -3.90 14.76
CA ASN A 294 -17.34 -3.86 14.11
C ASN A 294 -18.52 -3.84 15.09
N ASP A 295 -18.30 -4.21 16.36
CA ASP A 295 -19.34 -4.11 17.40
C ASP A 295 -19.52 -2.67 17.92
N TRP A 296 -18.62 -1.74 17.57
CA TRP A 296 -18.76 -0.34 17.91
C TRP A 296 -19.72 0.36 16.95
N VAL A 297 -20.95 0.56 17.41
CA VAL A 297 -21.99 1.28 16.68
C VAL A 297 -22.47 2.46 17.52
N VAL A 298 -22.24 3.67 17.01
CA VAL A 298 -22.67 4.93 17.62
C VAL A 298 -23.40 5.80 16.61
N ASP A 299 -24.35 6.60 17.08
CA ASP A 299 -25.16 7.47 16.20
C ASP A 299 -24.32 8.53 15.48
N SER A 300 -23.26 9.01 16.15
CA SER A 300 -22.37 10.04 15.63
C SER A 300 -20.97 9.90 16.24
N TRP A 301 -19.95 9.96 15.39
CA TRP A 301 -18.55 9.92 15.78
C TRP A 301 -17.77 11.03 15.06
N PRO A 302 -17.91 12.30 15.48
CA PRO A 302 -17.32 13.43 14.77
C PRO A 302 -15.83 13.59 15.06
N SER A 303 -15.11 14.18 14.12
CA SER A 303 -13.78 14.76 14.37
C SER A 303 -13.89 15.93 15.37
N THR A 304 -12.82 16.15 16.14
CA THR A 304 -12.65 17.35 16.97
C THR A 304 -11.30 18.01 16.65
N ASP A 305 -11.14 19.31 16.91
CA ASP A 305 -9.88 20.02 16.65
C ASP A 305 -8.69 19.36 17.40
N GLU A 306 -8.91 18.98 18.66
CA GLU A 306 -7.92 18.26 19.47
C GLU A 306 -7.64 16.86 18.90
N GLY A 307 -8.67 16.15 18.44
CA GLY A 307 -8.53 14.84 17.84
C GLY A 307 -7.80 14.87 16.50
N GLU A 308 -8.01 15.90 15.67
CA GLU A 308 -7.27 16.10 14.42
C GLU A 308 -5.79 16.44 14.69
N ALA A 309 -5.52 17.27 15.70
CA ALA A 309 -4.14 17.56 16.13
C ALA A 309 -3.44 16.29 16.66
N ARG A 310 -4.14 15.48 17.47
CA ARG A 310 -3.66 14.19 17.96
C ARG A 310 -3.40 13.21 16.81
N GLN A 311 -4.36 13.04 15.90
CA GLN A 311 -4.26 12.17 14.73
C GLN A 311 -3.00 12.51 13.92
N SER A 312 -2.77 13.81 13.65
CA SER A 312 -1.58 14.27 12.92
C SER A 312 -0.28 13.93 13.65
N ALA A 313 -0.18 14.25 14.95
CA ALA A 313 1.03 14.00 15.74
C ALA A 313 1.35 12.50 15.91
N GLU A 314 0.33 11.67 16.11
CA GLU A 314 0.46 10.22 16.24
C GLU A 314 0.81 9.56 14.90
N LEU A 315 0.17 10.00 13.82
CA LEU A 315 0.46 9.50 12.48
C LEU A 315 1.88 9.85 12.02
N GLU A 316 2.39 11.04 12.36
CA GLU A 316 3.76 11.43 12.06
C GLU A 316 4.77 10.49 12.74
N ARG A 317 4.59 10.21 14.05
CA ARG A 317 5.45 9.26 14.79
C ARG A 317 5.37 7.85 14.21
N HIS A 318 4.16 7.39 13.88
CA HIS A 318 3.92 6.08 13.28
C HIS A 318 4.66 5.95 11.95
N ILE A 319 4.39 6.84 11.00
CA ILE A 319 4.94 6.75 9.64
C ILE A 319 6.45 6.92 9.62
N ARG A 320 7.01 7.79 10.48
CA ARG A 320 8.48 7.89 10.64
C ARG A 320 9.09 6.59 11.14
N THR A 321 8.44 5.93 12.09
CA THR A 321 8.87 4.60 12.59
C THR A 321 8.81 3.54 11.49
N LEU A 322 7.74 3.52 10.70
CA LEU A 322 7.62 2.60 9.56
C LEU A 322 8.68 2.87 8.50
N PHE A 323 8.88 4.13 8.14
CA PHE A 323 9.82 4.52 7.09
C PHE A 323 11.28 4.26 7.48
N SER A 324 11.62 4.36 8.77
CA SER A 324 12.99 4.15 9.26
C SER A 324 13.42 2.70 9.35
N HIS A 325 12.50 1.74 9.24
CA HIS A 325 12.84 0.33 9.36
C HIS A 325 13.04 -0.34 7.97
N PRO A 326 14.20 -0.98 7.69
CA PRO A 326 14.53 -1.50 6.36
C PRO A 326 13.63 -2.64 5.88
N ALA A 327 13.03 -3.42 6.79
CA ALA A 327 12.12 -4.49 6.42
C ALA A 327 10.74 -3.98 5.94
N VAL A 328 10.38 -2.73 6.19
CA VAL A 328 9.09 -2.16 5.78
C VAL A 328 9.22 -1.59 4.38
N GLU A 329 8.37 -2.02 3.45
CA GLU A 329 8.36 -1.53 2.07
C GLU A 329 7.23 -0.55 1.79
N ALA A 330 6.14 -0.61 2.57
CA ALA A 330 4.97 0.23 2.37
C ALA A 330 4.16 0.41 3.66
N PHE A 331 3.46 1.54 3.74
CA PHE A 331 2.26 1.66 4.58
C PHE A 331 1.06 2.05 3.69
N THR A 332 -0.13 1.60 4.06
CA THR A 332 -1.40 1.93 3.42
C THR A 332 -2.33 2.57 4.44
N TYR A 333 -2.76 3.81 4.18
CA TYR A 333 -3.79 4.46 4.97
C TYR A 333 -5.19 3.97 4.58
N TRP A 334 -5.98 3.50 5.55
CA TRP A 334 -7.31 2.96 5.28
C TRP A 334 -8.39 4.04 5.39
N ASN A 335 -9.20 4.24 4.34
CA ASN A 335 -10.19 5.31 4.23
C ASN A 335 -9.60 6.72 4.42
N ILE A 336 -9.08 7.35 3.37
CA ILE A 336 -8.53 8.73 3.46
C ILE A 336 -9.60 9.82 3.65
N TRP A 337 -10.88 9.48 3.49
CA TRP A 337 -12.01 10.41 3.53
C TRP A 337 -12.99 10.00 4.63
N ASP A 338 -13.36 10.93 5.53
CA ASP A 338 -14.34 10.66 6.60
C ASP A 338 -15.71 10.25 6.04
N ARG A 339 -16.10 10.77 4.87
CA ARG A 339 -17.38 10.40 4.24
C ARG A 339 -17.31 8.95 3.76
N GLY A 340 -18.13 8.10 4.38
CA GLY A 340 -18.18 6.68 4.04
C GLY A 340 -16.99 5.87 4.57
N ALA A 341 -16.22 6.42 5.52
CA ALA A 341 -15.19 5.68 6.22
C ALA A 341 -15.78 4.46 6.95
N TRP A 342 -14.99 3.39 7.07
CA TRP A 342 -15.38 2.20 7.80
C TRP A 342 -15.81 2.55 9.24
N LEU A 343 -16.89 1.92 9.71
CA LEU A 343 -17.57 2.19 11.00
C LEU A 343 -18.15 3.61 11.15
N GLY A 344 -18.18 4.41 10.07
CA GLY A 344 -18.48 5.84 10.19
C GLY A 344 -17.45 6.59 11.02
N ALA A 345 -16.23 6.04 11.13
CA ALA A 345 -15.19 6.59 11.97
C ALA A 345 -14.64 7.91 11.40
N PRO A 346 -14.29 8.88 12.24
CA PRO A 346 -13.58 10.09 11.84
C PRO A 346 -12.10 9.78 11.61
N ALA A 347 -11.80 8.77 10.79
CA ALA A 347 -10.44 8.25 10.58
C ALA A 347 -9.79 8.79 9.30
N GLY A 348 -10.54 9.51 8.46
CA GLY A 348 -10.01 10.09 7.24
C GLY A 348 -8.89 11.10 7.51
N LEU A 349 -8.04 11.29 6.51
CA LEU A 349 -7.10 12.43 6.43
C LEU A 349 -7.81 13.68 5.88
N LEU A 350 -8.97 13.49 5.26
CA LEU A 350 -9.85 14.53 4.75
C LEU A 350 -11.19 14.48 5.48
N ARG A 351 -11.73 15.65 5.80
CA ARG A 351 -13.06 15.80 6.42
C ARG A 351 -14.16 15.40 5.45
N ALA A 352 -15.39 15.25 5.95
CA ALA A 352 -16.53 14.82 5.16
C ALA A 352 -16.88 15.74 3.96
N ASP A 353 -16.45 17.00 3.96
CA ASP A 353 -16.58 17.96 2.85
C ASP A 353 -15.42 17.90 1.82
N GLY A 354 -14.40 17.08 2.10
CA GLY A 354 -13.20 16.90 1.29
C GLY A 354 -12.06 17.87 1.63
N SER A 355 -12.20 18.72 2.65
CA SER A 355 -11.11 19.59 3.13
C SER A 355 -10.03 18.78 3.86
N ALA A 356 -8.77 19.20 3.73
CA ALA A 356 -7.65 18.56 4.39
C ALA A 356 -7.67 18.75 5.91
N LYS A 357 -7.41 17.68 6.65
CA LYS A 357 -7.03 17.74 8.08
C LYS A 357 -5.53 17.99 8.21
N PRO A 358 -5.05 18.42 9.39
CA PRO A 358 -3.61 18.54 9.68
C PRO A 358 -2.80 17.28 9.36
N ALA A 359 -3.40 16.09 9.50
CA ALA A 359 -2.74 14.82 9.18
C ALA A 359 -2.44 14.66 7.68
N MET A 360 -3.30 15.16 6.78
CA MET A 360 -3.05 15.13 5.33
C MET A 360 -1.91 16.08 4.95
N GLU A 361 -1.91 17.29 5.52
CA GLU A 361 -0.87 18.30 5.27
C GLU A 361 0.49 17.84 5.80
N MET A 362 0.51 17.27 7.00
CA MET A 362 1.68 16.64 7.60
C MET A 362 2.22 15.54 6.68
N LEU A 363 1.35 14.63 6.22
CA LEU A 363 1.80 13.51 5.40
C LEU A 363 2.37 14.00 4.05
N HIS A 364 1.71 14.95 3.41
CA HIS A 364 2.20 15.56 2.19
C HIS A 364 3.58 16.20 2.37
N ARG A 365 3.78 16.94 3.47
CA ARG A 365 5.08 17.54 3.84
C ARG A 365 6.17 16.48 4.02
N LEU A 366 5.87 15.36 4.69
CA LEU A 366 6.84 14.27 4.82
C LEU A 366 7.21 13.68 3.46
N VAL A 367 6.21 13.30 2.66
CA VAL A 367 6.42 12.56 1.41
C VAL A 367 7.03 13.42 0.31
N LYS A 368 6.61 14.68 0.18
CA LYS A 368 7.02 15.57 -0.92
C LYS A 368 8.05 16.63 -0.52
N GLY A 369 8.22 16.88 0.78
CA GLY A 369 9.24 17.79 1.29
C GLY A 369 10.46 17.05 1.85
N GLU A 370 10.26 16.21 2.87
CA GLU A 370 11.39 15.56 3.56
C GLU A 370 11.96 14.34 2.82
N TRP A 371 11.09 13.52 2.23
CA TRP A 371 11.43 12.23 1.62
C TRP A 371 11.33 12.24 0.11
N TRP A 372 11.60 13.39 -0.50
CA TRP A 372 11.58 13.57 -1.94
C TRP A 372 12.87 14.20 -2.43
N THR A 373 13.35 13.77 -3.59
CA THR A 373 14.41 14.46 -4.29
C THR A 373 13.78 15.41 -5.31
N GLU A 374 13.74 16.69 -4.93
CA GLU A 374 13.45 17.79 -5.85
C GLU A 374 14.46 17.83 -7.01
N GLU A 375 14.26 18.75 -7.95
CA GLU A 375 15.22 18.94 -9.03
C GLU A 375 16.62 19.27 -8.50
N GLN A 376 17.60 18.48 -8.94
CA GLN A 376 19.00 18.61 -8.61
C GLN A 376 19.84 18.73 -9.87
N HIS A 377 21.07 19.21 -9.70
CA HIS A 377 22.04 19.30 -10.79
C HIS A 377 23.36 18.65 -10.39
N ALA A 378 23.99 17.96 -11.34
CA ALA A 378 25.36 17.47 -11.23
C ALA A 378 26.13 17.79 -12.52
N TYR A 379 27.44 17.59 -12.47
CA TYR A 379 28.33 17.80 -13.61
C TYR A 379 29.20 16.58 -13.80
N THR A 380 29.44 16.20 -15.06
CA THR A 380 30.36 15.11 -15.36
C THR A 380 31.82 15.48 -15.09
N ASP A 381 32.58 14.54 -14.57
CA ASP A 381 34.02 14.66 -14.37
C ASP A 381 34.82 14.48 -15.69
N ALA A 382 36.14 14.37 -15.60
CA ALA A 382 37.02 14.19 -16.76
C ALA A 382 36.76 12.88 -17.54
N ASP A 383 36.17 11.87 -16.88
CA ASP A 383 35.82 10.57 -17.46
C ASP A 383 34.35 10.53 -17.92
N GLY A 384 33.68 11.69 -17.95
CA GLY A 384 32.29 11.83 -18.39
C GLY A 384 31.29 11.25 -17.40
N VAL A 385 31.65 11.12 -16.12
CA VAL A 385 30.80 10.51 -15.09
C VAL A 385 30.25 11.56 -14.14
N ALA A 386 28.94 11.53 -13.90
CA ALA A 386 28.27 12.30 -12.85
C ALA A 386 27.68 11.33 -11.82
N GLU A 387 27.93 11.58 -10.54
CA GLU A 387 27.29 10.83 -9.44
C GLU A 387 26.01 11.57 -9.02
N LEU A 388 24.87 10.87 -9.07
CA LEU A 388 23.56 11.41 -8.70
C LEU A 388 23.10 10.78 -7.39
N TRP A 389 22.67 11.59 -6.43
CA TRP A 389 22.28 11.16 -5.09
C TRP A 389 20.82 11.52 -4.79
N GLY A 390 20.07 10.63 -4.14
CA GLY A 390 18.66 10.88 -3.86
C GLY A 390 17.97 9.79 -3.05
N TRP A 391 16.66 9.92 -2.91
CA TRP A 391 15.79 8.88 -2.35
C TRP A 391 15.55 7.77 -3.38
N LYS A 392 15.50 6.51 -2.97
CA LYS A 392 15.28 5.39 -3.89
C LYS A 392 13.95 5.55 -4.64
N GLY A 393 13.98 5.31 -5.94
CA GLY A 393 12.80 5.44 -6.78
C GLY A 393 13.14 5.69 -8.25
N GLN A 394 12.11 6.11 -9.00
CA GLN A 394 12.20 6.48 -10.40
C GLN A 394 12.52 7.97 -10.55
N TYR A 395 13.34 8.28 -11.54
CA TYR A 395 13.81 9.61 -11.84
C TYR A 395 13.68 9.90 -13.33
N VAL A 396 13.65 11.19 -13.63
CA VAL A 396 13.91 11.72 -14.97
C VAL A 396 15.27 12.42 -14.93
N LEU A 397 16.10 12.10 -15.92
CA LEU A 397 17.38 12.72 -16.22
C LEU A 397 17.24 13.58 -17.48
N GLU A 398 17.63 14.84 -17.40
CA GLU A 398 17.63 15.80 -18.49
C GLU A 398 19.07 16.24 -18.77
N VAL A 399 19.52 16.05 -20.02
CA VAL A 399 20.84 16.48 -20.51
C VAL A 399 20.65 17.10 -21.88
N ARG A 400 21.05 18.37 -22.03
CA ARG A 400 20.79 19.18 -23.24
C ARG A 400 19.29 19.20 -23.57
N SER A 401 18.88 18.55 -24.66
CA SER A 401 17.50 18.40 -25.12
C SER A 401 16.98 16.96 -25.02
N GLU A 402 17.73 16.06 -24.39
CA GLU A 402 17.32 14.67 -24.16
C GLU A 402 16.77 14.48 -22.75
N GLU A 403 15.68 13.72 -22.65
CA GLU A 403 15.08 13.28 -21.40
C GLU A 403 15.11 11.74 -21.34
N ARG A 404 15.50 11.17 -20.20
CA ARG A 404 15.49 9.73 -19.96
C ARG A 404 14.96 9.38 -18.58
N THR A 405 14.19 8.30 -18.49
CA THR A 405 13.76 7.74 -17.20
C THR A 405 14.73 6.67 -16.73
N PHE A 406 14.96 6.60 -15.42
CA PHE A 406 15.83 5.59 -14.82
C PHE A 406 15.45 5.33 -13.35
N THR A 407 15.90 4.19 -12.82
CA THR A 407 15.83 3.90 -11.38
C THR A 407 17.13 4.35 -10.73
N LEU A 408 17.04 5.16 -9.68
CA LEU A 408 18.23 5.53 -8.92
C LEU A 408 18.79 4.31 -8.20
N GLY A 409 20.08 4.06 -8.35
CA GLY A 409 20.79 2.84 -7.96
C GLY A 409 21.32 2.03 -9.17
N ASP A 410 20.75 2.23 -10.35
CA ASP A 410 21.24 1.61 -11.60
C ASP A 410 22.40 2.42 -12.19
N GLU A 411 23.32 1.75 -12.90
CA GLU A 411 24.27 2.43 -13.78
C GLU A 411 23.55 2.93 -15.04
N VAL A 412 23.75 4.19 -15.39
CA VAL A 412 23.08 4.82 -16.54
C VAL A 412 24.12 5.26 -17.55
N MET A 413 23.98 4.81 -18.79
CA MET A 413 24.79 5.29 -19.91
C MET A 413 23.93 6.09 -20.88
N VAL A 414 24.39 7.30 -21.21
CA VAL A 414 23.72 8.21 -22.16
C VAL A 414 24.70 8.56 -23.26
N ALA A 415 24.37 8.17 -24.49
CA ALA A 415 25.06 8.63 -25.68
C ALA A 415 24.38 9.90 -26.18
N LEU A 416 25.13 10.99 -26.26
CA LEU A 416 24.68 12.29 -26.76
C LEU A 416 25.02 12.40 -28.25
N GLU A 417 24.07 12.94 -29.03
CA GLU A 417 24.25 13.20 -30.47
C GLU A 417 25.28 14.30 -30.79
#